data_AF-A0A6N3Z2V5-F1
#
_entry.id   AF-A0A6N3Z2V5-F1
#
_cell.length_a   1.000
_cell.length_b   1.000
_cell.length_c   1.000
_cell.angle_alpha   90.00
_cell.angle_beta   90.00
_cell.angle_gamma   90.00
#
_symmetry.space_group_name_H-M   'P 1'
#
loop_
_entity.id
_entity.type
_entity.pdbx_description
1 polymer ?
#
loop_
_entity_poly.entity_id
_entity_poly.type
_entity_poly.pdbx_seq_one_letter_code
_entity_poly.pdbx_strand_id
1 'polypeptide(L)'
;MQNSEYFELLFHSSREVTPYLSGHLAHQAECYNADPHLHISKNNGEQIKALYERLSQTSPEAGSAYWLTRTWDLLCWQPVYIAFISIYQLKALPNIKEMSQEVKSDFVAGYTFHHSDLTFGSNEDLISSVAQQLSELFSSYREDISQWTRIRPGFTNHLLADGLLNCIIKLQANWPTLSNEYLVEQAQLWLEAFSLPNKHLSSLQIDVITKQLRLVRTSCCLVYKCDGRKLCPDCPRHPDNKR
;
A
#
# COMPACT_ATOMS: atom_id res chain seq x y z
N MET A 1 -5.29 24.79 -11.00
CA MET A 1 -4.65 23.72 -11.79
C MET A 1 -5.72 22.96 -12.55
N GLN A 2 -5.47 22.63 -13.82
CA GLN A 2 -6.32 21.70 -14.57
C GLN A 2 -6.09 20.26 -14.06
N ASN A 3 -7.05 19.35 -14.27
CA ASN A 3 -6.90 17.96 -13.80
C ASN A 3 -5.61 17.30 -14.36
N SER A 4 -5.24 17.60 -15.60
CA SER A 4 -3.98 17.12 -16.21
C SER A 4 -2.74 17.50 -15.39
N GLU A 5 -2.66 18.74 -14.90
CA GLU A 5 -1.53 19.22 -14.09
C GLU A 5 -1.45 18.50 -12.73
N TYR A 6 -2.60 18.15 -12.13
CA TYR A 6 -2.62 17.35 -10.91
C TYR A 6 -2.12 15.92 -11.15
N PHE A 7 -2.49 15.29 -12.26
CA PHE A 7 -1.98 13.96 -12.60
C PHE A 7 -0.49 13.99 -12.92
N GLU A 8 0.00 15.00 -13.65
CA GLU A 8 1.44 15.18 -13.89
C GLU A 8 2.21 15.31 -12.57
N LEU A 9 1.71 16.13 -11.64
CA LEU A 9 2.30 16.27 -10.31
C LEU A 9 2.24 14.94 -9.54
N LEU A 10 1.11 14.22 -9.58
CA LEU A 10 0.97 12.90 -8.94
C LEU A 10 2.03 11.93 -9.46
N PHE A 11 2.19 11.82 -10.78
CA PHE A 11 3.15 10.91 -11.40
C PHE A 11 4.59 11.28 -11.09
N HIS A 12 4.90 12.59 -11.07
CA HIS A 12 6.19 13.09 -10.65
C HIS A 12 6.48 12.73 -9.18
N SER A 13 5.60 13.14 -8.26
CA SER A 13 5.73 12.87 -6.82
C SER A 13 5.80 11.38 -6.49
N SER A 14 5.11 10.54 -7.25
CA SER A 14 5.14 9.10 -7.08
C SER A 14 6.51 8.50 -7.42
N ARG A 15 7.14 8.95 -8.52
CA ARG A 15 8.49 8.53 -8.90
C ARG A 15 9.56 8.98 -7.91
N GLU A 16 9.40 10.14 -7.29
CA GLU A 16 10.30 10.62 -6.23
C GLU A 16 10.28 9.71 -4.99
N VAL A 17 9.15 9.07 -4.68
CA VAL A 17 9.08 8.09 -3.59
C VAL A 17 9.80 6.79 -3.97
N THR A 18 9.62 6.31 -5.20
CA THR A 18 10.34 5.16 -5.75
C THR A 18 10.12 5.05 -7.26
N PRO A 19 11.13 4.65 -8.06
CA PRO A 19 10.98 4.47 -9.50
C PRO A 19 9.93 3.41 -9.88
N TYR A 20 9.58 2.50 -8.97
CA TYR A 20 8.56 1.47 -9.19
C TYR A 20 7.11 2.00 -9.10
N LEU A 21 6.91 3.21 -8.60
CA LEU A 21 5.62 3.90 -8.52
C LEU A 21 5.48 4.88 -9.68
N SER A 22 5.76 4.40 -10.90
CA SER A 22 5.55 5.16 -12.13
C SER A 22 4.13 4.94 -12.65
N GLY A 23 3.43 6.01 -12.99
CA GLY A 23 2.09 5.90 -13.57
C GLY A 23 1.85 6.87 -14.71
N HIS A 24 0.72 6.66 -15.39
CA HIS A 24 0.23 7.48 -16.50
C HIS A 24 -1.31 7.45 -16.56
N LEU A 25 -1.88 8.39 -17.32
CA LEU A 25 -3.29 8.34 -17.71
C LEU A 25 -3.41 7.54 -19.00
N ALA A 26 -4.38 6.62 -19.09
CA ALA A 26 -4.64 5.88 -20.32
C ALA A 26 -5.05 6.85 -21.43
N HIS A 27 -4.47 6.68 -22.62
CA HIS A 27 -5.02 7.32 -23.82
C HIS A 27 -6.32 6.60 -24.22
N GLN A 28 -7.31 7.36 -24.70
CA GLN A 28 -8.65 6.84 -25.06
C GLN A 28 -8.64 5.64 -26.04
N ALA A 29 -7.53 5.37 -26.74
CA ALA A 29 -7.38 4.26 -27.67
C ALA A 29 -6.68 3.00 -27.10
N GLU A 30 -6.09 3.07 -25.90
CA GLU A 30 -5.28 1.99 -25.29
C GLU A 30 -6.03 1.21 -24.20
N CYS A 31 -7.28 1.59 -23.92
CA CYS A 31 -7.96 1.31 -22.67
C CYS A 31 -8.27 -0.17 -22.34
N TYR A 32 -8.04 -1.14 -23.24
CA TYR A 32 -8.44 -2.53 -22.96
C TYR A 32 -7.52 -3.64 -23.47
N ASN A 33 -6.53 -3.35 -24.32
CA ASN A 33 -5.83 -4.39 -25.06
C ASN A 33 -4.31 -4.25 -24.95
N ALA A 34 -3.71 -5.17 -24.17
CA ALA A 34 -2.31 -5.59 -24.13
C ALA A 34 -1.49 -5.17 -22.90
N ASP A 35 -1.70 -5.88 -21.77
CA ASP A 35 -0.68 -6.46 -20.86
C ASP A 35 -1.35 -7.03 -19.58
N PRO A 36 -0.69 -7.90 -18.77
CA PRO A 36 -1.28 -8.48 -17.56
C PRO A 36 -1.40 -7.42 -16.47
N HIS A 37 -2.45 -6.61 -16.59
CA HIS A 37 -2.83 -5.62 -15.60
C HIS A 37 -3.91 -6.18 -14.68
N LEU A 38 -3.71 -5.98 -13.38
CA LEU A 38 -4.74 -6.16 -12.36
C LEU A 38 -5.70 -4.97 -12.44
N HIS A 39 -6.99 -5.25 -12.50
CA HIS A 39 -8.03 -4.22 -12.47
C HIS A 39 -9.27 -4.75 -11.74
N ILE A 40 -9.97 -3.91 -10.97
CA ILE A 40 -11.07 -4.37 -10.12
C ILE A 40 -12.23 -5.02 -10.91
N SER A 41 -12.47 -4.57 -12.15
CA SER A 41 -13.52 -5.13 -13.01
C SER A 41 -13.15 -6.46 -13.69
N LYS A 42 -11.92 -6.95 -13.50
CA LYS A 42 -11.44 -8.22 -14.07
C LYS A 42 -11.34 -9.29 -12.99
N ASN A 43 -11.46 -10.56 -13.38
CA ASN A 43 -11.03 -11.65 -12.52
C ASN A 43 -9.50 -11.66 -12.50
N ASN A 44 -8.89 -11.33 -11.36
CA ASN A 44 -7.44 -11.25 -11.23
C ASN A 44 -6.84 -12.55 -10.64
N GLY A 45 -7.67 -13.55 -10.32
CA GLY A 45 -7.28 -14.75 -9.60
C GLY A 45 -6.10 -15.49 -10.24
N GLU A 46 -6.12 -15.70 -11.55
CA GLU A 46 -5.02 -16.39 -12.25
C GLU A 46 -3.71 -15.59 -12.21
N GLN A 47 -3.77 -14.27 -12.42
CA GLN A 47 -2.58 -13.42 -12.40
C GLN A 47 -1.97 -13.32 -11.00
N ILE A 48 -2.83 -13.17 -9.97
CA ILE A 48 -2.39 -13.11 -8.57
C ILE A 48 -1.82 -14.48 -8.13
N LYS A 49 -2.44 -15.58 -8.54
CA LYS A 49 -1.93 -16.93 -8.28
C LYS A 49 -0.57 -17.14 -8.95
N ALA A 50 -0.41 -16.70 -10.20
CA ALA A 50 0.86 -16.78 -10.90
C ALA A 50 1.96 -15.95 -10.20
N LEU A 51 1.64 -14.79 -9.62
CA LEU A 51 2.56 -14.02 -8.78
C LEU A 51 2.97 -14.80 -7.54
N TYR A 52 2.03 -15.41 -6.83
CA TYR A 52 2.30 -16.27 -5.68
C TYR A 52 3.19 -17.48 -6.04
N GLU A 53 2.93 -18.13 -7.17
CA GLU A 53 3.72 -19.27 -7.65
C GLU A 53 5.13 -18.86 -8.06
N ARG A 54 5.32 -17.68 -8.67
CA ARG A 54 6.68 -17.17 -8.94
C ARG A 54 7.45 -16.89 -7.66
N LEU A 55 6.80 -16.30 -6.64
CA LEU A 55 7.42 -16.08 -5.33
C LEU A 55 7.80 -17.40 -4.63
N SER A 56 7.03 -18.48 -4.84
CA SER A 56 7.38 -19.78 -4.29
C SER A 56 8.58 -20.42 -4.99
N GLN A 57 8.77 -20.14 -6.28
CA GLN A 57 9.92 -20.60 -7.05
C GLN A 57 11.19 -19.80 -6.74
N THR A 58 11.08 -18.49 -6.50
CA THR A 58 12.25 -17.63 -6.21
C THR A 58 12.67 -17.64 -4.74
N SER A 59 11.81 -18.09 -3.82
CA SER A 59 12.14 -18.24 -2.40
C SER A 59 11.50 -19.50 -1.78
N PRO A 60 11.79 -20.71 -2.30
CA PRO A 60 11.20 -21.96 -1.81
C PRO A 60 11.44 -22.20 -0.31
N GLU A 61 12.57 -21.72 0.22
CA GLU A 61 12.99 -21.82 1.62
C GLU A 61 12.08 -21.05 2.58
N ALA A 62 11.42 -19.99 2.10
CA ALA A 62 10.67 -19.07 2.97
C ALA A 62 9.28 -19.59 3.35
N GLY A 63 8.73 -20.48 2.52
CA GLY A 63 7.45 -21.17 2.72
C GLY A 63 6.20 -20.33 2.45
N SER A 64 5.05 -21.01 2.38
CA SER A 64 3.77 -20.44 1.95
C SER A 64 3.29 -19.21 2.72
N ALA A 65 3.63 -19.11 4.02
CA ALA A 65 3.30 -17.94 4.81
C ALA A 65 4.01 -16.68 4.31
N TYR A 66 5.28 -16.78 3.89
CA TYR A 66 6.01 -15.67 3.28
C TYR A 66 5.43 -15.33 1.92
N TRP A 67 5.23 -16.33 1.04
CA TRP A 67 4.70 -16.10 -0.31
C TRP A 67 3.35 -15.39 -0.26
N LEU A 68 2.43 -15.84 0.59
CA LEU A 68 1.12 -15.21 0.74
C LEU A 68 1.20 -13.78 1.29
N THR A 69 2.04 -13.56 2.31
CA THR A 69 2.27 -12.21 2.88
C THR A 69 2.82 -11.28 1.82
N ARG A 70 3.82 -11.75 1.07
CA ARG A 70 4.49 -10.96 0.03
C ARG A 70 3.56 -10.67 -1.15
N THR A 71 2.76 -11.64 -1.60
CA THR A 71 1.73 -11.41 -2.62
C THR A 71 0.77 -10.32 -2.17
N TRP A 72 0.24 -10.40 -0.95
CA TRP A 72 -0.68 -9.38 -0.42
C TRP A 72 -0.04 -7.99 -0.36
N ASP A 73 1.17 -7.89 0.21
CA ASP A 73 1.89 -6.62 0.31
C ASP A 73 2.15 -6.00 -1.08
N LEU A 74 2.47 -6.83 -2.08
CA LEU A 74 2.69 -6.39 -3.46
C LEU A 74 1.42 -5.87 -4.14
N LEU A 75 0.25 -6.42 -3.82
CA LEU A 75 -1.01 -5.91 -4.35
C LEU A 75 -1.36 -4.55 -3.73
N CYS A 76 -1.20 -4.41 -2.42
CA CYS A 76 -1.70 -3.25 -1.69
C CYS A 76 -0.76 -2.03 -1.68
N TRP A 77 0.56 -2.20 -1.81
CA TRP A 77 1.50 -1.10 -1.53
C TRP A 77 1.33 0.11 -2.46
N GLN A 78 1.15 -0.10 -3.78
CA GLN A 78 0.97 1.02 -4.73
C GLN A 78 -0.30 1.83 -4.42
N PRO A 79 -1.50 1.23 -4.33
CA PRO A 79 -2.71 1.96 -3.99
C PRO A 79 -2.60 2.78 -2.70
N VAL A 80 -1.99 2.21 -1.66
CA VAL A 80 -1.78 2.92 -0.39
C VAL A 80 -0.83 4.11 -0.57
N TYR A 81 0.29 3.93 -1.27
CA TYR A 81 1.26 5.02 -1.46
C TYR A 81 0.67 6.15 -2.29
N ILE A 82 -0.04 5.82 -3.38
CA ILE A 82 -0.71 6.79 -4.23
C ILE A 82 -1.74 7.58 -3.42
N ALA A 83 -2.53 6.92 -2.58
CA ALA A 83 -3.52 7.57 -1.72
C ALA A 83 -2.87 8.62 -0.79
N PHE A 84 -1.76 8.28 -0.15
CA PHE A 84 -1.03 9.23 0.70
C PHE A 84 -0.46 10.41 -0.09
N ILE A 85 0.13 10.17 -1.27
CA ILE A 85 0.65 11.25 -2.11
C ILE A 85 -0.48 12.18 -2.55
N SER A 86 -1.57 11.61 -3.06
CA SER A 86 -2.78 12.33 -3.49
C SER A 86 -3.34 13.22 -2.38
N ILE A 87 -3.49 12.70 -1.17
CA ILE A 87 -4.10 13.45 -0.07
C ILE A 87 -3.15 14.52 0.47
N TYR A 88 -1.93 14.13 0.85
CA TYR A 88 -1.05 15.03 1.59
C TYR A 88 -0.26 16.00 0.71
N GLN A 89 0.03 15.64 -0.55
CA GLN A 89 0.74 16.55 -1.46
C GLN A 89 -0.22 17.34 -2.35
N LEU A 90 -1.24 16.67 -2.91
CA LEU A 90 -2.09 17.27 -3.94
C LEU A 90 -3.40 17.82 -3.36
N LYS A 91 -3.83 17.37 -2.17
CA LYS A 91 -5.18 17.63 -1.62
C LYS A 91 -6.29 17.27 -2.61
N ALA A 92 -6.05 16.22 -3.39
CA ALA A 92 -6.91 15.77 -4.47
C ALA A 92 -6.81 14.26 -4.59
N LEU A 93 -7.95 13.57 -4.70
CA LEU A 93 -8.06 12.13 -4.77
C LEU A 93 -8.54 11.69 -6.16
N PRO A 94 -7.70 10.99 -6.94
CA PRO A 94 -8.17 10.29 -8.14
C PRO A 94 -8.95 9.03 -7.76
N ASN A 95 -9.63 8.40 -8.74
CA ASN A 95 -10.28 7.11 -8.53
C ASN A 95 -9.24 5.97 -8.50
N ILE A 96 -8.70 5.70 -7.32
CA ILE A 96 -7.67 4.68 -7.08
C ILE A 96 -8.24 3.27 -7.22
N LYS A 97 -9.54 3.07 -6.93
CA LYS A 97 -10.19 1.76 -7.08
C LYS A 97 -10.15 1.24 -8.52
N GLU A 98 -10.39 2.14 -9.48
CA GLU A 98 -10.41 1.84 -10.92
C GLU A 98 -9.03 2.04 -11.57
N MET A 99 -7.94 2.07 -10.82
CA MET A 99 -6.61 2.07 -11.43
C MET A 99 -6.20 0.65 -11.82
N SER A 100 -5.48 0.52 -12.92
CA SER A 100 -4.78 -0.72 -13.26
C SER A 100 -3.42 -0.78 -12.55
N GLN A 101 -3.00 -1.97 -12.11
CA GLN A 101 -1.65 -2.24 -11.62
C GLN A 101 -0.93 -3.23 -12.54
N GLU A 102 0.36 -3.00 -12.82
CA GLU A 102 1.18 -3.86 -13.66
C GLU A 102 1.88 -4.97 -12.85
N VAL A 103 1.72 -6.23 -13.26
CA VAL A 103 2.45 -7.37 -12.68
C VAL A 103 3.71 -7.65 -13.52
N LYS A 104 4.89 -7.34 -12.97
CA LYS A 104 6.20 -7.54 -13.61
C LYS A 104 6.95 -8.65 -12.91
N SER A 105 6.98 -9.84 -13.50
CA SER A 105 7.60 -11.02 -12.89
C SER A 105 7.07 -11.26 -11.45
N ASP A 106 7.93 -11.24 -10.44
CA ASP A 106 7.64 -11.45 -9.02
C ASP A 106 7.33 -10.15 -8.26
N PHE A 107 7.01 -9.07 -8.97
CA PHE A 107 6.75 -7.76 -8.42
C PHE A 107 5.53 -7.07 -9.07
N VAL A 108 4.96 -6.09 -8.39
CA VAL A 108 3.87 -5.24 -8.91
C VAL A 108 4.39 -3.82 -8.95
N ALA A 109 4.55 -3.25 -10.15
CA ALA A 109 5.17 -1.95 -10.39
C ALA A 109 4.73 -1.34 -11.72
N GLY A 110 4.33 -0.07 -11.70
CA GLY A 110 3.56 0.55 -12.78
C GLY A 110 2.07 0.61 -12.44
N TYR A 111 1.41 1.73 -12.75
CA TYR A 111 -0.04 1.88 -12.63
C TYR A 111 -0.62 2.81 -13.70
N THR A 112 -1.88 2.60 -14.04
CA THR A 112 -2.59 3.40 -15.05
C THR A 112 -3.92 3.86 -14.50
N PHE A 113 -4.21 5.15 -14.62
CA PHE A 113 -5.55 5.69 -14.37
C PHE A 113 -6.34 5.76 -15.66
N HIS A 114 -7.59 5.30 -15.63
CA HIS A 114 -8.51 5.31 -16.79
C HIS A 114 -9.45 6.52 -16.81
N HIS A 115 -9.47 7.28 -15.71
CA HIS A 115 -10.29 8.46 -15.53
C HIS A 115 -9.44 9.61 -15.02
N SER A 116 -9.77 10.82 -15.46
CA SER A 116 -9.09 12.06 -15.05
C SER A 116 -9.88 12.86 -14.00
N ASP A 117 -10.95 12.29 -13.46
CA ASP A 117 -11.75 12.91 -12.41
C ASP A 117 -10.97 12.96 -11.09
N LEU A 118 -11.12 14.07 -10.38
CA LEU A 118 -10.49 14.32 -9.10
C LEU A 118 -11.55 14.75 -8.09
N THR A 119 -11.48 14.17 -6.90
CA THR A 119 -12.25 14.62 -5.74
C THR A 119 -11.37 15.52 -4.88
N PHE A 120 -11.88 16.68 -4.48
CA PHE A 120 -11.20 17.62 -3.61
C PHE A 120 -11.92 17.70 -2.26
N GLY A 121 -11.20 17.98 -1.18
CA GLY A 121 -11.78 18.04 0.16
C GLY A 121 -10.75 18.25 1.25
N SER A 122 -11.21 18.19 2.51
CA SER A 122 -10.33 18.09 3.67
C SER A 122 -9.59 16.73 3.68
N ASN A 123 -8.54 16.61 4.49
CA ASN A 123 -7.87 15.32 4.64
C ASN A 123 -8.84 14.27 5.16
N GLU A 124 -9.69 14.62 6.12
CA GLU A 124 -10.71 13.77 6.72
C GLU A 124 -11.68 13.22 5.65
N ASP A 125 -12.21 14.09 4.80
CA ASP A 125 -13.13 13.71 3.72
C ASP A 125 -12.45 12.79 2.69
N LEU A 126 -11.23 13.14 2.28
CA LEU A 126 -10.48 12.37 1.29
C LEU A 126 -10.00 11.02 1.84
N ILE A 127 -9.59 10.96 3.12
CA ILE A 127 -9.24 9.70 3.81
C ILE A 127 -10.45 8.78 3.88
N SER A 128 -11.62 9.30 4.24
CA SER A 128 -12.87 8.51 4.26
C SER A 128 -13.20 7.96 2.87
N SER A 129 -13.11 8.80 1.83
CA SER A 129 -13.40 8.40 0.44
C SER A 129 -12.42 7.35 -0.08
N VAL A 130 -11.11 7.54 0.15
CA VAL A 130 -10.11 6.57 -0.31
C VAL A 130 -10.16 5.26 0.48
N ALA A 131 -10.53 5.30 1.77
CA ALA A 131 -10.69 4.10 2.57
C ALA A 131 -11.81 3.21 2.00
N GLN A 132 -12.92 3.80 1.54
CA GLN A 132 -13.96 3.05 0.83
C GLN A 132 -13.43 2.43 -0.47
N GLN A 133 -12.78 3.23 -1.32
CA GLN A 133 -12.21 2.78 -2.59
C GLN A 133 -11.23 1.61 -2.42
N LEU A 134 -10.29 1.74 -1.47
CA LEU A 134 -9.29 0.72 -1.19
C LEU A 134 -9.87 -0.50 -0.49
N SER A 135 -10.88 -0.33 0.38
CA SER A 135 -11.57 -1.47 1.01
C SER A 135 -12.30 -2.34 0.00
N GLU A 136 -12.92 -1.74 -1.02
CA GLU A 136 -13.52 -2.44 -2.15
C GLU A 136 -12.45 -3.18 -2.97
N LEU A 137 -11.39 -2.48 -3.38
CA LEU A 137 -10.28 -3.06 -4.15
C LEU A 137 -9.57 -4.22 -3.42
N PHE A 138 -9.26 -4.05 -2.14
CA PHE A 138 -8.57 -5.08 -1.37
C PHE A 138 -9.49 -6.26 -1.05
N SER A 139 -10.80 -6.03 -0.94
CA SER A 139 -11.75 -7.12 -0.79
C SER A 139 -11.83 -7.98 -2.05
N SER A 140 -11.82 -7.40 -3.25
CA SER A 140 -11.80 -8.17 -4.50
C SER A 140 -10.51 -9.00 -4.64
N TYR A 141 -9.34 -8.43 -4.33
CA TYR A 141 -8.09 -9.19 -4.32
C TYR A 141 -8.11 -10.35 -3.32
N ARG A 142 -8.67 -10.14 -2.14
CA ARG A 142 -8.80 -11.20 -1.14
C ARG A 142 -9.75 -12.29 -1.61
N GLU A 143 -10.86 -11.94 -2.26
CA GLU A 143 -11.81 -12.88 -2.85
C GLU A 143 -11.16 -13.73 -3.94
N ASP A 144 -10.37 -13.12 -4.84
CA ASP A 144 -9.60 -13.80 -5.88
C ASP A 144 -8.58 -14.78 -5.29
N ILE A 145 -7.85 -14.37 -4.24
CA ILE A 145 -6.90 -15.24 -3.52
C ILE A 145 -7.64 -16.40 -2.82
N SER A 146 -8.82 -16.12 -2.25
CA SER A 146 -9.58 -17.10 -1.47
C SER A 146 -10.04 -18.32 -2.28
N GLN A 147 -10.06 -18.22 -3.61
CA GLN A 147 -10.41 -19.32 -4.51
C GLN A 147 -9.39 -20.47 -4.50
N TRP A 148 -8.13 -20.21 -4.13
CA TRP A 148 -7.05 -21.21 -4.22
C TRP A 148 -6.18 -21.31 -2.96
N THR A 149 -6.30 -20.39 -2.01
CA THR A 149 -5.69 -20.53 -0.69
C THR A 149 -6.48 -19.79 0.39
N ARG A 150 -6.30 -20.20 1.65
CA ARG A 150 -6.96 -19.53 2.77
C ARG A 150 -6.27 -18.21 3.08
N ILE A 151 -6.99 -17.10 2.92
CA ILE A 151 -6.60 -15.77 3.36
C ILE A 151 -7.67 -15.18 4.29
N ARG A 152 -7.30 -14.81 5.51
CA ARG A 152 -8.26 -14.33 6.52
C ARG A 152 -8.28 -12.80 6.57
N PRO A 153 -9.44 -12.14 6.70
CA PRO A 153 -9.51 -10.68 6.87
C PRO A 153 -8.64 -10.15 8.01
N GLY A 154 -8.61 -10.84 9.16
CA GLY A 154 -7.78 -10.43 10.29
C GLY A 154 -6.28 -10.38 9.95
N PHE A 155 -5.79 -11.28 9.09
CA PHE A 155 -4.40 -11.28 8.63
C PHE A 155 -4.12 -10.08 7.71
N THR A 156 -4.97 -9.87 6.71
CA THR A 156 -4.81 -8.75 5.76
C THR A 156 -4.98 -7.39 6.44
N ASN A 157 -5.86 -7.27 7.43
CA ASN A 157 -6.10 -6.05 8.19
C ASN A 157 -4.88 -5.66 9.05
N HIS A 158 -4.17 -6.64 9.60
CA HIS A 158 -2.91 -6.38 10.31
C HIS A 158 -1.82 -5.86 9.37
N LEU A 159 -1.68 -6.45 8.18
CA LEU A 159 -0.73 -5.98 7.17
C LEU A 159 -1.07 -4.57 6.68
N LEU A 160 -2.37 -4.31 6.45
CA LEU A 160 -2.84 -2.99 6.05
C LEU A 160 -2.58 -1.93 7.12
N ALA A 161 -2.87 -2.22 8.39
CA ALA A 161 -2.58 -1.31 9.50
C ALA A 161 -1.09 -0.94 9.54
N ASP A 162 -0.19 -1.93 9.47
CA ASP A 162 1.24 -1.68 9.45
C ASP A 162 1.67 -0.89 8.20
N GLY A 163 1.06 -1.15 7.03
CA GLY A 163 1.29 -0.41 5.79
C GLY A 163 0.88 1.06 5.87
N LEU A 164 -0.30 1.35 6.42
CA LEU A 164 -0.80 2.71 6.65
C LEU A 164 0.12 3.48 7.60
N LEU A 165 0.49 2.89 8.74
CA LEU A 165 1.37 3.51 9.71
C LEU A 165 2.80 3.70 9.17
N ASN A 166 3.25 2.81 8.29
CA ASN A 166 4.51 2.99 7.56
C ASN A 166 4.44 4.19 6.59
N CYS A 167 3.29 4.49 6.00
CA CYS A 167 3.13 5.70 5.20
C CYS A 167 3.11 6.97 6.06
N ILE A 168 2.59 6.92 7.30
CA ILE A 168 2.64 8.05 8.25
C ILE A 168 4.10 8.41 8.61
N ILE A 169 4.96 7.43 8.92
CA ILE A 169 6.38 7.73 9.20
C ILE A 169 7.10 8.28 7.96
N LYS A 170 6.72 7.84 6.75
CA LYS A 170 7.28 8.35 5.50
C LYS A 170 6.83 9.79 5.22
N LEU A 171 5.61 10.14 5.61
CA LEU A 171 5.12 11.51 5.57
C LEU A 171 6.03 12.41 6.41
N GLN A 172 6.40 11.99 7.62
CA GLN A 172 7.32 12.75 8.46
C GLN A 172 8.72 12.92 7.85
N ALA A 173 9.25 11.86 7.22
CA ALA A 173 10.55 11.94 6.56
C ALA A 173 10.57 12.96 5.40
N ASN A 174 9.45 13.11 4.69
CA ASN A 174 9.31 14.06 3.58
C ASN A 174 8.94 15.49 4.05
N TRP A 175 8.21 15.62 5.16
CA TRP A 175 7.89 16.90 5.80
C TRP A 175 8.25 16.90 7.29
N PRO A 176 9.55 17.09 7.63
CA PRO A 176 10.04 17.01 9.00
C PRO A 176 9.47 18.08 9.96
N THR A 177 8.78 19.10 9.42
CA THR A 177 8.11 20.14 10.21
C THR A 177 6.78 19.70 10.80
N LEU A 178 6.23 18.56 10.35
CA LEU A 178 5.00 17.99 10.91
C LEU A 178 5.28 17.45 12.32
N SER A 179 4.43 17.82 13.28
CA SER A 179 4.56 17.38 14.66
C SER A 179 4.16 15.91 14.83
N ASN A 180 4.71 15.26 15.86
CA ASN A 180 4.33 13.89 16.20
C ASN A 180 2.84 13.80 16.56
N GLU A 181 2.29 14.83 17.23
CA GLU A 181 0.88 14.90 17.60
C GLU A 181 -0.02 14.87 16.37
N TYR A 182 0.27 15.73 15.38
CA TYR A 182 -0.48 15.75 14.12
C TYR A 182 -0.41 14.41 13.40
N LEU A 183 0.78 13.79 13.33
CA LEU A 183 0.95 12.52 12.64
C LEU A 183 0.22 11.36 13.33
N VAL A 184 0.13 11.37 14.66
CA VAL A 184 -0.67 10.40 15.43
C VAL A 184 -2.17 10.61 15.18
N GLU A 185 -2.64 11.86 15.11
CA GLU A 185 -4.03 12.16 14.72
C GLU A 185 -4.34 11.66 13.30
N GLN A 186 -3.44 11.91 12.35
CA GLN A 186 -3.57 11.39 10.99
C GLN A 186 -3.58 9.85 10.97
N ALA A 187 -2.70 9.20 11.73
CA ALA A 187 -2.69 7.75 11.86
C ALA A 187 -4.02 7.20 12.38
N GLN A 188 -4.62 7.87 13.37
CA GLN A 188 -5.93 7.51 13.91
C GLN A 188 -7.03 7.64 12.86
N LEU A 189 -7.07 8.75 12.11
CA LEU A 189 -8.04 8.94 11.02
C LEU A 189 -7.98 7.81 9.99
N TRP A 190 -6.78 7.42 9.57
CA TRP A 190 -6.59 6.30 8.64
C TRP A 190 -7.07 4.97 9.22
N LEU A 191 -6.74 4.66 10.47
CA LEU A 191 -7.20 3.41 11.10
C LEU A 191 -8.72 3.37 11.23
N GLU A 192 -9.34 4.46 11.67
CA GLU A 192 -10.79 4.57 11.84
C GLU A 192 -11.53 4.46 10.51
N ALA A 193 -11.04 5.11 9.45
CA ALA A 193 -11.65 5.05 8.12
C ALA A 193 -11.68 3.62 7.54
N PHE A 194 -10.68 2.79 7.87
CA PHE A 194 -10.65 1.37 7.50
C PHE A 194 -11.30 0.44 8.55
N SER A 195 -11.93 0.99 9.59
CA SER A 195 -12.48 0.23 10.73
C SER A 195 -11.44 -0.70 11.39
N LEU A 196 -10.19 -0.26 11.45
CA LEU A 196 -9.07 -0.97 12.06
C LEU A 196 -8.94 -0.58 13.54
N PRO A 197 -8.54 -1.50 14.44
CA PRO A 197 -8.42 -1.18 15.85
C PRO A 197 -7.35 -0.14 16.19
N ASN A 198 -7.71 0.92 16.91
CA ASN A 198 -6.78 1.97 17.37
C ASN A 198 -5.63 1.46 18.25
N LYS A 199 -5.68 0.23 18.78
CA LYS A 199 -4.54 -0.40 19.47
C LYS A 199 -3.27 -0.46 18.59
N HIS A 200 -3.44 -0.42 17.26
CA HIS A 200 -2.34 -0.33 16.31
C HIS A 200 -1.53 0.95 16.48
N LEU A 201 -2.09 2.05 16.98
CA LEU A 201 -1.32 3.27 17.27
C LEU A 201 -0.13 3.03 18.22
N SER A 202 -0.21 2.00 19.08
CA SER A 202 0.91 1.64 19.98
C SER A 202 2.16 1.08 19.26
N SER A 203 2.09 0.84 17.95
CA SER A 203 3.26 0.54 17.11
C SER A 203 4.04 1.79 16.73
N LEU A 204 3.42 2.97 16.78
CA LEU A 204 4.11 4.25 16.63
C LEU A 204 4.76 4.62 17.97
N GLN A 205 6.08 4.71 17.97
CA GLN A 205 6.89 5.05 19.13
C GLN A 205 7.70 6.29 18.80
N ILE A 206 8.09 7.06 19.82
CA ILE A 206 8.99 8.20 19.63
C ILE A 206 10.42 7.68 19.77
N ASP A 207 11.25 7.92 18.76
CA ASP A 207 12.67 7.63 18.84
C ASP A 207 13.35 8.58 19.84
N VAL A 208 14.15 8.01 20.73
CA VAL A 208 14.72 8.76 21.87
C VAL A 208 15.77 9.78 21.41
N ILE A 209 16.45 9.51 20.28
CA ILE A 209 17.54 10.31 19.74
C ILE A 209 16.98 11.35 18.76
N THR A 210 16.23 10.90 17.75
CA THR A 210 15.75 11.79 16.68
C THR A 210 14.50 12.59 17.08
N LYS A 211 13.80 12.15 18.14
CA LYS A 211 12.48 12.67 18.56
C LYS A 211 11.39 12.53 17.51
N GLN A 212 11.64 11.79 16.43
CA GLN A 212 10.67 11.50 15.37
C GLN A 212 9.89 10.22 15.68
N LEU A 213 8.79 9.98 14.97
CA LEU A 213 8.07 8.72 15.05
C LEU A 213 8.91 7.61 14.39
N ARG A 214 8.94 6.46 15.06
CA ARG A 214 9.43 5.19 14.54
C ARG A 214 8.30 4.17 14.61
N LEU A 215 8.23 3.29 13.61
CA LEU A 215 7.27 2.19 13.58
C LEU A 215 7.93 0.90 14.07
N VAL A 216 7.23 0.18 14.94
CA VAL A 216 7.48 -1.25 15.23
C VAL A 216 6.25 -2.04 14.81
N ARG A 217 6.32 -2.67 13.63
CA ARG A 217 5.18 -3.38 13.03
C ARG A 217 4.60 -4.42 13.97
N THR A 218 3.30 -4.68 13.81
CA THR A 218 2.61 -5.75 14.53
C THR A 218 2.68 -7.09 13.80
N SER A 219 2.92 -7.06 12.50
CA SER A 219 3.10 -8.19 11.61
C SER A 219 4.56 -8.39 11.22
N CYS A 220 4.92 -9.63 10.87
CA CYS A 220 6.21 -9.95 10.30
C CYS A 220 6.02 -10.29 8.82
N CYS A 221 6.72 -9.59 7.92
CA CYS A 221 6.71 -9.90 6.48
C CYS A 221 7.43 -11.23 6.15
N LEU A 222 8.06 -11.88 7.12
CA LEU A 222 8.77 -13.15 6.99
C LEU A 222 9.96 -13.14 6.01
N VAL A 223 10.37 -11.98 5.49
CA VAL A 223 11.50 -11.87 4.54
C VAL A 223 12.80 -12.44 5.07
N TYR A 224 13.00 -12.45 6.40
CA TYR A 224 14.18 -13.06 7.04
C TYR A 224 14.31 -14.57 6.82
N LYS A 225 13.25 -15.22 6.35
CA LYS A 225 13.29 -16.64 5.99
C LYS A 225 13.88 -16.89 4.60
N CYS A 226 13.96 -15.86 3.75
CA CYS A 226 14.63 -15.97 2.47
C CYS A 226 16.15 -15.99 2.67
N ASP A 227 16.85 -16.70 1.80
CA ASP A 227 18.30 -16.88 1.91
C ASP A 227 19.04 -15.53 1.94
N GLY A 228 19.98 -15.40 2.90
CA GLY A 228 20.80 -14.21 3.08
C GLY A 228 20.07 -12.97 3.60
N ARG A 229 18.77 -13.05 3.91
CA ARG A 229 17.98 -11.92 4.43
C ARG A 229 17.98 -11.88 5.95
N LYS A 230 17.86 -10.66 6.49
CA LYS A 230 17.78 -10.41 7.94
C LYS A 230 16.38 -9.95 8.34
N LEU A 231 16.10 -9.97 9.64
CA LEU A 231 14.93 -9.30 10.19
C LEU A 231 14.97 -7.81 9.85
N CYS A 232 13.82 -7.26 9.46
CA CYS A 232 13.70 -5.82 9.25
C CYS A 232 13.89 -5.07 10.58
N PRO A 233 14.43 -3.84 10.57
CA PRO A 233 14.61 -3.03 11.78
C PRO A 233 13.30 -2.80 12.56
N ASP A 234 12.19 -2.69 11.84
CA ASP A 234 10.84 -2.47 12.37
C ASP A 234 10.06 -3.77 12.65
N CYS A 235 10.69 -4.93 12.52
CA CYS A 235 10.00 -6.21 12.62
C CYS A 235 9.65 -6.53 14.10
N PRO A 236 8.43 -7.04 14.41
CA PRO A 236 8.08 -7.43 15.79
C PRO A 236 8.91 -8.60 16.33
N ARG A 237 9.59 -9.35 15.44
CA ARG A 237 10.48 -10.44 15.84
C ARG A 237 11.91 -9.98 16.12
N HIS A 238 12.26 -8.73 15.78
CA HIS A 238 13.58 -8.19 16.04
C HIS A 238 13.83 -8.11 17.55
N PRO A 239 15.01 -8.53 18.08
CA PRO A 239 15.29 -8.48 19.51
C PRO A 239 15.05 -7.11 20.14
N ASP A 240 15.46 -6.04 19.45
CA ASP A 240 15.33 -4.65 19.92
C ASP A 240 13.88 -4.13 19.96
N ASN A 241 12.94 -4.88 19.40
CA ASN A 241 11.51 -4.54 19.34
C ASN A 241 10.66 -5.38 20.29
N LYS A 242 11.26 -6.33 21.01
CA LYS A 242 10.57 -7.11 22.03
C LYS A 242 10.28 -6.20 23.23
N ARG A 243 9.01 -6.12 23.61
CA ARG A 243 8.57 -5.45 24.83
C ARG A 243 8.90 -6.29 26.06
#